data_AF-A0A3M9ZJJ7-F1
#
_entry.id   AF-A0A3M9ZJJ7-F1
#
_cell.length_a   1.000
_cell.length_b   1.000
_cell.length_c   1.000
_cell.angle_alpha   90.00
_cell.angle_beta   90.00
_cell.angle_gamma   90.00
#
_symmetry.space_group_name_H-M   'P 1'
#
loop_
_entity.id
_entity.type
_entity.pdbx_description
1 polymer ?
#
loop_
_entity_poly.entity_id
_entity_poly.type
_entity_poly.pdbx_seq_one_letter_code
_entity_poly.pdbx_strand_id
1 'polypeptide(L)'
;MADELGLLRVMEHRQMVFLVLASYGRLEDIRIVYSIQPALDQCKKFFDRHKKISMAATIGGKNIKDTSTAAGHVKNSRVRYTAAICDADAAKIHRVPVVLSPVADKEENFTTFYVYEKRGPGESQGSVAQG
;
A
#
# COMPACT_ATOMS: atom_id res chain seq x y z
N MET A 1 -16.21 -17.70 -11.39
CA MET A 1 -15.40 -17.56 -10.14
C MET A 1 -14.18 -18.50 -10.20
N ALA A 2 -13.20 -18.41 -9.29
CA ALA A 2 -11.90 -19.13 -9.39
C ALA A 2 -12.02 -20.64 -9.67
N ASP A 3 -13.08 -21.29 -9.19
CA ASP A 3 -13.39 -22.70 -9.45
C ASP A 3 -13.65 -22.99 -10.95
N GLU A 4 -14.27 -22.06 -11.68
CA GLU A 4 -14.49 -22.16 -13.13
C GLU A 4 -13.18 -22.06 -13.93
N LEU A 5 -12.12 -21.53 -13.30
CA LEU A 5 -10.77 -21.48 -13.87
C LEU A 5 -9.94 -22.72 -13.52
N GLY A 6 -10.52 -23.72 -12.86
CA GLY A 6 -9.83 -24.95 -12.44
C GLY A 6 -8.79 -24.72 -11.34
N LEU A 7 -8.97 -23.64 -10.56
CA LEU A 7 -8.07 -23.26 -9.47
C LEU A 7 -8.66 -23.69 -8.11
N LEU A 8 -7.87 -24.41 -7.32
CA LEU A 8 -8.22 -24.77 -5.95
C LEU A 8 -7.62 -23.73 -4.99
N ARG A 9 -8.44 -23.15 -4.11
CA ARG A 9 -7.93 -22.33 -3.01
C ARG A 9 -7.26 -23.23 -1.98
N VAL A 10 -5.96 -23.05 -1.77
CA VAL A 10 -5.16 -23.88 -0.86
C VAL A 10 -4.82 -23.17 0.46
N MET A 11 -4.85 -21.84 0.47
CA MET A 11 -4.48 -21.06 1.65
C MET A 11 -5.21 -19.71 1.68
N GLU A 12 -5.50 -19.26 2.88
CA GLU A 12 -5.84 -17.88 3.19
C GLU A 12 -4.68 -17.26 3.98
N HIS A 13 -4.18 -16.11 3.53
CA HIS A 13 -3.11 -15.37 4.20
C HIS A 13 -3.60 -13.95 4.50
N ARG A 14 -3.45 -13.51 5.75
CA ARG A 14 -3.79 -12.16 6.16
C ARG A 14 -2.52 -11.34 6.32
N GLN A 15 -2.30 -10.39 5.41
CA GLN A 15 -1.17 -9.49 5.48
C GLN A 15 -1.58 -8.17 6.13
N MET A 16 -0.88 -7.80 7.19
CA MET A 16 -1.03 -6.47 7.79
C MET A 16 -0.34 -5.43 6.90
N VAL A 17 -1.02 -4.30 6.68
CA VAL A 17 -0.57 -3.20 5.83
C VAL A 17 -0.28 -1.99 6.70
N PHE A 18 0.99 -1.63 6.83
CA PHE A 18 1.43 -0.44 7.55
C PHE A 18 1.78 0.68 6.59
N LEU A 19 1.06 1.80 6.68
CA LEU A 19 1.44 3.03 5.97
C LEU A 19 2.52 3.78 6.76
N VAL A 20 3.54 4.21 6.02
CA VAL A 20 4.66 5.03 6.50
C VAL A 20 4.74 6.33 5.71
N LEU A 21 5.31 7.35 6.32
CA LEU A 21 5.72 8.58 5.64
C LEU A 21 7.20 8.47 5.27
N ALA A 22 7.51 8.49 3.97
CA ALA A 22 8.88 8.38 3.46
C ALA A 22 9.33 9.71 2.82
N SER A 23 10.48 10.23 3.23
CA SER A 23 11.06 11.49 2.74
C SER A 23 12.57 11.54 2.92
N TYR A 24 13.23 12.42 2.14
CA TYR A 24 14.62 12.82 2.39
C TYR A 24 14.74 14.07 3.28
N GLY A 25 13.62 14.78 3.53
CA GLY A 25 13.57 15.91 4.46
C GLY A 25 13.11 15.48 5.85
N ARG A 26 13.14 16.43 6.79
CA ARG A 26 12.56 16.23 8.12
C ARG A 26 11.06 16.46 8.07
N LEU A 27 10.32 15.92 9.04
CA LEU A 27 8.86 16.08 9.13
C LEU A 27 8.42 17.56 9.07
N GLU A 28 9.17 18.44 9.71
CA GLU A 28 8.95 19.90 9.74
C GLU A 28 9.10 20.60 8.37
N ASP A 29 9.90 20.03 7.47
CA ASP A 29 10.18 20.58 6.14
C ASP A 29 9.12 20.19 5.10
N ILE A 30 8.37 19.10 5.36
CA ILE A 30 7.43 18.54 4.39
C ILE A 30 6.29 19.54 4.13
N ARG A 31 5.96 19.72 2.85
CA ARG A 31 4.86 20.56 2.36
C ARG A 31 3.92 19.81 1.44
N ILE A 32 4.40 18.79 0.75
CA ILE A 32 3.59 18.01 -0.20
C ILE A 32 3.78 16.52 0.08
N VAL A 33 2.66 15.81 0.22
CA VAL A 33 2.64 14.35 0.41
C VAL A 33 1.92 13.69 -0.76
N TYR A 34 2.64 12.82 -1.47
CA TYR A 34 2.13 12.05 -2.60
C TYR A 34 1.63 10.68 -2.15
N SER A 35 0.47 10.27 -2.64
CA SER A 35 0.00 8.88 -2.60
C SER A 35 -1.25 8.70 -3.45
N ILE A 36 -1.76 7.47 -3.51
CA ILE A 36 -3.10 7.20 -4.04
C ILE A 36 -4.17 7.74 -3.09
N GLN A 37 -5.33 8.13 -3.62
CA GLN A 37 -6.42 8.70 -2.81
C GLN A 37 -6.83 7.83 -1.60
N PRO A 38 -6.98 6.48 -1.74
CA PRO A 38 -7.33 5.64 -0.59
C PRO A 38 -6.32 5.69 0.56
N ALA A 39 -5.02 5.82 0.25
CA ALA A 39 -3.98 5.90 1.28
C ALA A 39 -3.97 7.29 1.96
N LEU A 40 -4.24 8.36 1.20
CA LEU A 40 -4.41 9.71 1.76
C LEU A 40 -5.63 9.77 2.69
N ASP A 41 -6.75 9.17 2.28
CA ASP A 41 -7.98 9.11 3.06
C ASP A 41 -7.86 8.30 4.36
N GLN A 42 -6.91 7.37 4.42
CA GLN A 42 -6.58 6.62 5.62
C GLN A 42 -5.72 7.40 6.63
N CYS A 43 -5.24 8.60 6.28
CA CYS A 43 -4.29 9.37 7.09
C CYS A 43 -4.81 10.77 7.46
N LYS A 44 -6.12 10.95 7.64
CA LYS A 44 -6.72 12.27 7.86
C LYS A 44 -6.23 12.93 9.15
N LYS A 45 -6.06 12.17 10.24
CA LYS A 45 -5.53 12.72 11.51
C LYS A 45 -4.11 13.25 11.33
N PHE A 46 -3.31 12.64 10.48
CA PHE A 46 -1.98 13.15 10.16
C PHE A 46 -2.06 14.52 9.48
N PHE A 47 -2.89 14.67 8.45
CA PHE A 47 -3.07 15.94 7.75
C PHE A 47 -3.74 17.00 8.62
N ASP A 48 -4.64 16.60 9.53
CA ASP A 48 -5.26 17.51 10.49
C ASP A 48 -4.25 18.08 11.50
N ARG A 49 -3.29 17.27 11.95
CA ARG A 49 -2.19 17.74 12.80
C ARG A 49 -1.17 18.59 12.04
N HIS A 50 -1.04 18.41 10.73
CA HIS A 50 -0.06 19.10 9.89
C HIS A 50 -0.73 19.91 8.79
N LYS A 51 -1.51 20.94 9.17
CA LYS A 51 -2.30 21.79 8.24
C LYS A 51 -1.49 22.50 7.13
N LYS A 52 -0.16 22.55 7.26
CA LYS A 52 0.76 23.10 6.24
C LYS A 52 1.14 22.10 5.14
N ILE A 53 0.74 20.84 5.28
CA ILE A 53 1.02 19.77 4.33
C ILE A 53 -0.17 19.61 3.39
N SER A 54 0.09 19.72 2.09
CA SER A 54 -0.88 19.45 1.04
C SER A 54 -0.85 17.98 0.60
N MET A 55 -2.03 17.43 0.34
CA MET A 55 -2.20 16.10 -0.25
C MET A 55 -2.07 16.20 -1.77
N ALA A 56 -1.35 15.27 -2.40
CA ALA A 56 -1.20 15.20 -3.85
C ALA A 56 -1.49 13.79 -4.37
N ALA A 57 -2.64 13.60 -5.00
CA ALA A 57 -3.03 12.34 -5.66
C ALA A 57 -2.57 12.25 -7.13
N THR A 58 -1.88 13.27 -7.63
CA THR A 58 -1.43 13.38 -9.02
C THR A 58 0.03 13.79 -9.13
N ILE A 59 0.68 13.33 -10.20
CA ILE A 59 2.03 13.74 -10.61
C ILE A 59 1.96 14.11 -12.09
N GLY A 60 2.32 15.35 -12.43
CA GLY A 60 2.28 15.83 -13.82
C GLY A 60 0.89 15.72 -14.46
N GLY A 61 -0.18 15.96 -13.69
CA GLY A 61 -1.57 15.86 -14.15
C GLY A 61 -2.13 14.45 -14.27
N LYS A 62 -1.37 13.41 -13.90
CA LYS A 62 -1.81 12.01 -13.94
C LYS A 62 -2.03 11.46 -12.52
N ASN A 63 -3.09 10.69 -12.32
CA ASN A 63 -3.35 10.00 -11.06
C ASN A 63 -2.21 9.02 -10.72
N ILE A 64 -1.82 9.00 -9.46
CA ILE A 64 -0.91 7.99 -8.93
C ILE A 64 -1.65 6.64 -8.93
N LYS A 65 -1.00 5.59 -9.45
CA LYS A 65 -1.62 4.27 -9.65
C LYS A 65 -1.47 3.34 -8.44
N ASP A 66 -0.36 3.46 -7.73
CA ASP A 66 -0.02 2.64 -6.56
C ASP A 66 0.90 3.42 -5.61
N THR A 67 1.02 2.94 -4.37
CA THR A 67 1.85 3.54 -3.32
C THR A 67 3.34 3.55 -3.69
N SER A 68 3.80 2.54 -4.42
CA SER A 68 5.19 2.42 -4.90
C SER A 68 5.56 3.53 -5.88
N THR A 69 4.63 3.96 -6.74
CA THR A 69 4.79 5.07 -7.68
C THR A 69 5.05 6.38 -6.94
N ALA A 70 4.38 6.62 -5.82
CA ALA A 70 4.61 7.80 -4.99
C ALA A 70 6.01 7.80 -4.36
N ALA A 71 6.45 6.67 -3.80
CA ALA A 71 7.80 6.51 -3.25
C ALA A 71 8.88 6.70 -4.34
N GLY A 72 8.67 6.12 -5.52
CA GLY A 72 9.53 6.30 -6.69
C GLY A 72 9.62 7.75 -7.16
N HIS A 73 8.52 8.50 -7.08
CA HIS A 73 8.53 9.93 -7.39
C HIS A 73 9.40 10.73 -6.42
N VAL A 74 9.25 10.50 -5.11
CA VAL A 74 10.08 11.17 -4.08
C VAL A 74 11.55 10.78 -4.22
N LYS A 75 11.84 9.51 -4.53
CA LYS A 75 13.19 9.04 -4.87
C LYS A 75 13.79 9.83 -6.02
N ASN A 76 13.04 10.03 -7.09
CA ASN A 76 13.53 10.68 -8.31
C ASN A 76 13.64 12.20 -8.16
N SER A 77 12.72 12.84 -7.43
CA SER A 77 12.77 14.28 -7.19
C SER A 77 13.88 14.66 -6.20
N ARG A 78 14.13 13.83 -5.18
CA ARG A 78 15.03 14.12 -4.04
C ARG A 78 14.76 15.47 -3.37
N VAL A 79 13.52 15.92 -3.43
CA VAL A 79 13.11 17.22 -2.91
C VAL A 79 12.74 17.10 -1.44
N ARG A 80 13.44 17.86 -0.58
CA ARG A 80 13.33 17.81 0.89
C ARG A 80 11.91 18.09 1.42
N TYR A 81 11.17 18.96 0.73
CA TYR A 81 9.81 19.35 1.11
C TYR A 81 8.72 18.38 0.57
N THR A 82 9.12 17.26 -0.04
CA THR A 82 8.19 16.25 -0.55
C THR A 82 8.32 14.95 0.23
N ALA A 83 7.22 14.24 0.35
CA ALA A 83 7.16 12.93 0.98
C ALA A 83 6.14 12.03 0.28
N ALA A 84 6.20 10.74 0.56
CA ALA A 84 5.27 9.75 0.07
C ALA A 84 4.60 9.03 1.25
N ILE A 85 3.30 8.84 1.19
CA ILE A 85 2.62 7.84 2.03
C ILE A 85 2.60 6.53 1.24
N CYS A 86 3.25 5.51 1.77
CA CYS A 86 3.37 4.21 1.12
C CYS A 86 3.51 3.10 2.16
N ASP A 87 3.48 1.84 1.74
CA ASP A 87 3.88 0.73 2.59
C ASP A 87 5.40 0.75 2.85
N ALA A 88 5.82 0.09 3.93
CA ALA A 88 7.24 0.05 4.33
C ALA A 88 8.13 -0.61 3.27
N ASP A 89 7.61 -1.58 2.52
CA ASP A 89 8.34 -2.27 1.47
C ASP A 89 8.62 -1.35 0.29
N ALA A 90 7.66 -0.53 -0.14
CA ALA A 90 7.86 0.49 -1.17
C ALA A 90 8.95 1.50 -0.78
N ALA A 91 8.93 2.00 0.46
CA ALA A 91 9.98 2.89 0.97
C ALA A 91 11.37 2.23 0.89
N LYS A 92 11.47 0.95 1.28
CA LYS A 92 12.70 0.15 1.24
C LYS A 92 13.19 -0.10 -0.19
N ILE A 93 12.31 -0.54 -1.10
CA ILE A 93 12.61 -0.79 -2.52
C ILE A 93 13.15 0.47 -3.19
N HIS A 94 12.54 1.63 -2.91
CA HIS A 94 12.96 2.91 -3.48
C HIS A 94 14.09 3.59 -2.70
N ARG A 95 14.52 3.02 -1.57
CA ARG A 95 15.56 3.56 -0.67
C ARG A 95 15.26 4.97 -0.20
N VAL A 96 14.00 5.26 0.09
CA VAL A 96 13.57 6.53 0.67
C VAL A 96 13.45 6.35 2.18
N PRO A 97 14.12 7.18 3.01
CA PRO A 97 14.05 7.06 4.47
C PRO A 97 12.62 7.19 4.99
N VAL A 98 12.26 6.36 5.97
CA VAL A 98 11.02 6.51 6.72
C VAL A 98 11.23 7.57 7.79
N VAL A 99 10.36 8.58 7.81
CA VAL A 99 10.42 9.72 8.74
C VAL A 99 9.30 9.69 9.78
N LEU A 100 8.22 8.93 9.52
CA LEU A 100 7.13 8.71 10.47
C LEU A 100 6.46 7.37 10.21
N SER A 101 6.20 6.61 11.27
CA SER A 101 5.45 5.35 11.24
C SER A 101 4.83 5.06 12.62
N PRO A 102 3.59 4.56 12.69
CA PRO A 102 2.60 4.48 11.61
C PRO A 102 2.00 5.86 11.30
N VAL A 103 1.49 6.05 10.06
CA VAL A 103 0.81 7.31 9.66
C VAL A 103 -0.70 7.15 9.46
N ALA A 104 -1.19 5.91 9.31
CA ALA A 104 -2.62 5.63 9.16
C ALA A 104 -3.42 5.93 10.44
N ASP A 105 -4.68 6.32 10.27
CA ASP A 105 -5.59 6.68 11.36
C ASP A 105 -6.04 5.48 12.21
N LYS A 106 -5.99 4.28 11.62
CA LYS A 106 -6.28 2.97 12.22
C LYS A 106 -5.08 2.05 11.98
N GLU A 107 -4.59 1.41 13.04
CA GLU A 107 -3.43 0.51 12.96
C GLU A 107 -3.80 -0.90 12.46
N GLU A 108 -5.06 -1.31 12.61
CA GLU A 108 -5.56 -2.62 12.18
C GLU A 108 -6.03 -2.59 10.72
N ASN A 109 -5.09 -2.48 9.78
CA ASN A 109 -5.38 -2.63 8.36
C ASN A 109 -4.83 -3.97 7.83
N PHE A 110 -5.73 -4.89 7.51
CA PHE A 110 -5.37 -6.20 6.95
C PHE A 110 -5.93 -6.37 5.56
N THR A 111 -5.13 -6.91 4.65
CA THR A 111 -5.59 -7.42 3.36
C THR A 111 -5.55 -8.94 3.39
N THR A 112 -6.69 -9.56 3.09
CA THR A 112 -6.79 -11.02 2.95
C THR A 112 -6.42 -11.41 1.53
N PHE A 113 -5.42 -12.27 1.41
CA PHE A 113 -4.98 -12.90 0.17
C PHE A 113 -5.41 -14.36 0.16
N TYR A 114 -5.81 -14.84 -1.00
CA TYR A 114 -6.08 -16.26 -1.23
C TYR A 114 -5.03 -16.82 -2.19
N VAL A 115 -4.40 -17.91 -1.79
CA VAL A 115 -3.46 -18.64 -2.65
C VAL A 115 -4.24 -19.74 -3.36
N TYR A 116 -4.01 -19.82 -4.67
CA TYR A 116 -4.65 -20.79 -5.52
C TYR A 116 -3.59 -21.67 -6.21
N GLU A 117 -3.89 -22.95 -6.33
CA GLU A 117 -3.10 -23.91 -7.09
C GLU A 117 -3.93 -24.46 -8.25
N LYS A 118 -3.26 -24.82 -9.35
CA LYS A 118 -3.90 -25.46 -10.49
C LYS A 118 -4.22 -26.91 -10.13
N ARG A 119 -5.45 -27.37 -10.41
CA ARG A 119 -5.77 -28.80 -10.28
C ARG A 119 -4.81 -29.64 -11.13
N GLY A 120 -4.24 -30.67 -10.53
CA GLY A 120 -3.45 -31.67 -11.24
C GLY A 120 -4.31 -32.45 -12.24
N PRO A 121 -3.73 -32.98 -13.33
CA PRO A 121 -4.46 -33.85 -14.25
C PRO A 121 -4.84 -35.15 -13.51
N GLY A 122 -6.11 -35.29 -13.12
CA GLY A 122 -6.65 -36.52 -12.51
C GLY A 122 -7.61 -36.32 -11.33
N GLU A 123 -7.71 -35.11 -10.76
CA GLU A 123 -8.62 -34.85 -9.64
C GLU A 123 -10.04 -34.50 -10.12
N SER A 124 -10.82 -35.53 -10.44
CA SER A 124 -12.28 -35.41 -10.58
C SER A 124 -12.92 -35.09 -9.22
N GLN A 125 -13.97 -34.26 -9.23
CA GLN A 125 -14.73 -33.83 -8.05
C GLN A 125 -15.09 -34.99 -7.12
N GLY A 126 -14.33 -35.16 -6.04
CA GLY A 126 -14.65 -36.08 -4.96
C GLY A 126 -15.81 -35.51 -4.14
N SER A 127 -16.95 -36.18 -4.21
CA SER A 127 -18.12 -36.01 -3.35
C SER A 127 -17.72 -35.73 -1.90
N VAL A 128 -18.24 -34.62 -1.35
CA VAL A 128 -18.31 -34.42 0.09
C VAL A 128 -19.34 -35.41 0.63
N ALA A 129 -18.90 -36.60 1.01
CA ALA A 129 -19.68 -37.46 1.91
C ALA A 129 -19.43 -36.95 3.34
N GLN A 130 -20.45 -36.31 3.91
CA GLN A 130 -20.54 -36.10 5.35
C GLN A 130 -20.77 -37.45 6.03
N GLY A 131 -20.02 -37.72 7.09
CA GLY A 131 -20.21 -38.80 8.06
C GLY A 131 -19.94 -38.26 9.45
#